data_AF-A0A2E2PJZ0-F1
#
_entry.id   AF-A0A2E2PJZ0-F1
#
_cell.length_a   1.000
_cell.length_b   1.000
_cell.length_c   1.000
_cell.angle_alpha   90.00
_cell.angle_beta   90.00
_cell.angle_gamma   90.00
#
_symmetry.space_group_name_H-M   'P 1'
#
loop_
_entity.id
_entity.type
_entity.pdbx_description
1 polymer ?
#
loop_
_entity_poly.entity_id
_entity_poly.type
_entity_poly.pdbx_seq_one_letter_code
_entity_poly.pdbx_strand_id
1 'polypeptide(L)' 'MIKFYKISKNPTIQFEIYHGWDKNIQKWFIELQLPNHKKCNIIEWFDTEDKFIETLEKIS' A
#
# COMPACT_ATOMS: atom_id res chain seq x y z
N MET A 1 -11.24 -7.06 2.79
CA MET A 1 -11.86 -5.76 2.49
C MET A 1 -10.73 -4.82 2.12
N ILE A 2 -10.67 -4.37 0.87
CA ILE A 2 -9.63 -3.44 0.40
C ILE A 2 -10.12 -2.04 0.75
N LYS A 3 -9.32 -1.24 1.45
CA LYS A 3 -9.59 0.18 1.69
C LYS A 3 -8.64 1.01 0.84
N PHE A 4 -9.16 2.12 0.32
CA PHE A 4 -8.44 3.01 -0.58
C PHE A 4 -8.15 4.31 0.14
N TYR A 5 -6.88 4.72 0.18
CA TYR A 5 -6.48 6.01 0.71
C TYR A 5 -5.58 6.71 -0.31
N LYS A 6 -5.95 7.95 -0.65
CA LYS A 6 -5.13 8.85 -1.45
C LYS A 6 -4.33 9.72 -0.51
N ILE A 7 -3.01 9.58 -0.53
CA ILE A 7 -2.13 10.33 0.37
C ILE A 7 -1.16 11.13 -0.48
N SER A 8 -1.11 12.43 -0.23
CA SER A 8 -0.27 13.38 -0.95
C SER A 8 0.41 14.29 0.06
N LYS A 9 1.67 14.00 0.41
CA LYS A 9 2.53 14.93 1.17
C LYS A 9 3.10 16.06 0.29
N ASN A 10 3.08 15.90 -1.03
CA ASN A 10 3.55 16.90 -2.00
C ASN A 10 2.50 16.99 -3.12
N PRO A 11 1.87 18.15 -3.38
CA PRO A 11 0.73 18.25 -4.31
C PRO A 11 1.03 17.78 -5.74
N THR A 12 2.30 17.72 -6.11
CA THR A 12 2.79 17.30 -7.43
C THR A 12 2.91 15.78 -7.59
N ILE A 13 2.99 15.01 -6.48
CA ILE A 13 3.16 13.55 -6.53
C ILE A 13 2.03 12.91 -5.72
N GLN A 14 1.02 12.44 -6.46
CA GLN A 14 -0.11 11.70 -5.90
C GLN A 14 0.20 10.21 -5.99
N PHE A 15 0.09 9.51 -4.86
CA PHE A 15 0.16 8.06 -4.81
C PHE A 15 -1.20 7.51 -4.36
N GLU A 16 -1.54 6.35 -4.90
CA GLU A 16 -2.66 5.54 -4.45
C GLU A 16 -2.12 4.39 -3.61
N ILE A 17 -2.65 4.23 -2.39
CA ILE A 17 -2.27 3.15 -1.50
C ILE A 17 -3.34 2.08 -1.52
N TYR A 18 -2.95 0.87 -1.90
CA TYR A 18 -3.76 -0.34 -1.85
C TYR A 18 -3.18 -1.24 -0.77
N HIS A 19 -4.03 -1.87 0.02
CA HIS A 19 -3.55 -2.75 1.07
C HIS A 19 -4.58 -3.82 1.42
N GLY A 20 -4.11 -4.94 1.97
CA GLY A 20 -4.99 -6.04 2.37
C GLY A 20 -4.26 -7.36 2.64
N TRP A 21 -5.05 -8.42 2.73
CA TRP A 21 -4.58 -9.80 2.90
C TRP A 21 -4.76 -10.57 1.59
N ASP A 22 -3.68 -11.12 1.05
CA ASP A 22 -3.72 -12.03 -0.09
C ASP A 22 -3.92 -13.48 0.40
N LYS A 23 -5.03 -14.08 -0.01
CA LYS A 23 -5.39 -15.45 0.38
C LYS A 23 -4.57 -16.53 -0.32
N ASN A 24 -4.03 -16.25 -1.51
CA ASN A 24 -3.30 -17.23 -2.30
C ASN A 24 -1.91 -17.47 -1.71
N ILE A 25 -1.25 -16.40 -1.28
CA ILE A 25 0.09 -16.49 -0.70
C ILE A 25 0.11 -16.35 0.83
N GLN A 26 -1.06 -16.08 1.43
CA GLN A 26 -1.25 -15.95 2.87
C GLN A 26 -0.33 -14.88 3.49
N LYS A 27 -0.34 -13.68 2.90
CA LYS A 27 0.45 -12.53 3.39
C LYS A 27 -0.36 -11.24 3.33
N TRP A 28 -0.03 -10.32 4.24
CA TRP A 28 -0.50 -8.94 4.16
C TRP A 28 0.33 -8.18 3.14
N PHE A 29 -0.25 -7.14 2.55
CA PHE A 29 0.46 -6.30 1.61
C PHE A 29 0.05 -4.84 1.68
N ILE A 30 0.99 -4.01 1.26
CA ILE A 30 0.80 -2.59 0.91
C ILE A 30 1.39 -2.39 -0.48
N GLU A 31 0.61 -1.81 -1.38
CA GLU A 31 1.01 -1.43 -2.73
C GLU A 31 0.84 0.09 -2.91
N LEU A 32 1.91 0.74 -3.34
CA LEU A 32 1.92 2.14 -3.72
C LEU A 32 1.93 2.24 -5.25
N GLN A 33 0.90 2.84 -5.82
CA GLN A 33 0.80 3.08 -7.26
C GLN A 33 0.93 4.57 -7.59
N LEU A 34 1.73 4.87 -8.62
CA LEU A 34 1.78 6.17 -9.26
C LEU A 34 0.82 6.17 -10.46
N PRO A 35 -0.37 6.79 -10.38
CA PRO A 35 -1.39 6.70 -11.43
C PRO A 35 -0.89 7.23 -12.79
N ASN A 36 0.02 8.20 -12.81
CA ASN A 36 0.60 8.76 -14.04
C ASN A 36 1.80 7.97 -14.58
N HIS A 37 2.30 6.97 -13.83
CA HIS A 37 3.44 6.15 -14.22
C HIS A 37 3.08 4.66 -14.11
N LYS A 38 2.48 4.11 -15.18
CA LYS A 38 2.04 2.70 -15.29
C LYS A 38 3.09 1.61 -14.99
N LYS A 39 4.37 1.98 -14.79
CA LYS A 39 5.47 1.05 -14.52
C LYS A 39 6.07 1.19 -13.12
N CYS A 40 5.53 2.07 -12.27
CA CYS A 40 6.12 2.38 -10.98
C CYS A 40 5.14 2.01 -9.86
N ASN A 41 5.12 0.73 -9.52
CA ASN A 41 4.41 0.20 -8.37
C ASN A 41 5.45 -0.34 -7.38
N ILE A 42 5.28 -0.01 -6.11
CA ILE A 42 6.08 -0.58 -5.02
C ILE A 42 5.14 -1.45 -4.20
N ILE A 43 5.46 -2.74 -4.06
CA ILE A 43 4.72 -3.69 -3.22
C ILE A 43 5.62 -4.16 -2.10
N GLU A 44 5.09 -4.13 -0.88
CA GLU A 44 5.70 -4.74 0.28
C GLU A 44 4.75 -5.81 0.86
N TRP A 45 5.32 -6.96 1.22
CA TRP A 45 4.61 -8.11 1.78
C TRP A 45 5.00 -8.32 3.24
N PHE A 46 4.02 -8.64 4.09
CA PHE A 46 4.23 -8.86 5.52
C PHE A 46 3.69 -10.23 5.94
N ASP A 47 4.48 -10.95 6.73
CA ASP A 47 4.09 -12.27 7.26
C ASP A 47 3.13 -12.16 8.46
N THR A 48 3.05 -11.00 9.12
CA THR A 48 2.21 -10.77 10.29
C THR A 48 1.36 -9.51 10.16
N GLU A 49 0.17 -9.53 10.77
CA GLU A 49 -0.75 -8.39 10.77
C GLU A 49 -0.17 -7.19 11.54
N ASP A 50 0.55 -7.44 12.65
CA ASP A 50 1.15 -6.37 13.46
C ASP A 50 2.13 -5.50 12.66
N LYS A 51 3.04 -6.12 11.90
CA LYS A 51 4.02 -5.39 11.06
C LYS A 51 3.32 -4.63 9.93
N PHE A 52 2.27 -5.23 9.38
CA PHE A 52 1.45 -4.62 8.36
C PHE A 52 0.76 -3.35 8.88
N ILE A 53 0.12 -3.42 10.05
CA ILE A 53 -0.53 -2.27 10.68
C ILE A 53 0.48 -1.19 11.04
N GLU A 54 1.61 -1.54 11.67
CA GLU A 54 2.67 -0.60 12.03
C GLU A 54 3.19 0.17 10.80
N THR A 55 3.33 -0.51 9.67
CA THR A 55 3.79 0.12 8.43
C THR A 55 2.70 0.98 7.80
N LEU A 56 1.46 0.51 7.79
CA LEU A 56 0.32 1.25 7.25
C LEU A 56 0.12 2.59 7.99
N GLU A 57 0.24 2.60 9.32
CA GLU A 57 0.12 3.82 10.13
C GLU A 57 1.22 4.85 9.84
N LYS A 58 2.45 4.40 9.53
CA LYS A 58 3.57 5.29 9.19
C LYS A 58 3.40 6.00 7.85
N ILE A 59 2.67 5.37 6.93
CA ILE A 59 2.46 5.89 5.57
C ILE A 59 1.08 6.55 5.40
N SER A 60 0.14 6.29 6.32
CA SER A 60 -1.21 6.87 6.36
C SER A 60 -1.26 8.35 6.77
#